data_AF-A0ABC9PDL8-F1
#
_entry.id   AF-A0ABC9PDL8-F1
#
_cell.length_a   1.000
_cell.length_b   1.000
_cell.length_c   1.000
_cell.angle_alpha   90.00
_cell.angle_beta   90.00
_cell.angle_gamma   90.00
#
_symmetry.space_group_name_H-M   'P 1'
#
loop_
_entity.id
_entity.type
_entity.pdbx_description
1 polymer ?
#
loop_
_entity_poly.entity_id
_entity_poly.type
_entity_poly.pdbx_seq_one_letter_code
_entity_poly.pdbx_strand_id
1 'polypeptide(L)'
;MKRKEDSFEDIALELEKETSKSKFLPFVLLAIIGFSIVGAVFLMLSISQKTKSKQPVSQSSQIISPSKKLEDKKTEVKKFAESLTVPPEKSGSFLWTVDKAVSLPMDKAKGGAALEDVLREFGRPVEAGSWIDFSSNNEIQKHIRLFWKEKDGALGYVSLTFAEFDGVYKLISKYHSNLASDEIKVDQNPNRNFLWTQEYIDSLVIGAREGTDKGTVYDEIVSNVGLPLYQTILGEDNQLKMQTTYNNPRGWRFPDELKTVNLEFYKQEDGSWRLVSKQSQ
;
A
#
# COMPACT_ATOMS: atom_id res chain seq x y z
N MET A 1 -16.28 12.28 -46.28
CA MET A 1 -16.35 13.01 -45.00
C MET A 1 -14.96 13.50 -44.65
N LYS A 2 -14.72 14.82 -44.77
CA LYS A 2 -13.47 15.48 -44.34
C LYS A 2 -13.62 15.84 -42.85
N ARG A 3 -12.58 15.58 -42.05
CA ARG A 3 -12.49 15.99 -40.64
C ARG A 3 -12.44 17.52 -40.58
N LYS A 4 -13.27 18.13 -39.74
CA LYS A 4 -13.16 19.53 -39.35
C LYS A 4 -11.99 19.64 -38.37
N GLU A 5 -11.00 20.44 -38.71
CA GLU A 5 -9.97 20.88 -37.79
C GLU A 5 -10.53 22.08 -37.04
N ASP A 6 -10.66 21.97 -35.72
CA ASP A 6 -11.02 23.10 -34.87
C ASP A 6 -9.89 24.14 -34.96
N SER A 7 -10.23 25.35 -35.40
CA SER A 7 -9.29 26.43 -35.62
C SER A 7 -8.79 26.99 -34.28
N PHE A 8 -7.51 27.37 -34.20
CA PHE A 8 -6.94 28.07 -33.05
C PHE A 8 -7.71 29.32 -32.64
N GLU A 9 -8.49 29.90 -33.57
CA GLU A 9 -9.36 31.04 -33.31
C GLU A 9 -10.55 30.70 -32.39
N ASP A 10 -11.10 29.48 -32.49
CA ASP A 10 -12.20 29.04 -31.63
C ASP A 10 -11.74 28.83 -30.18
N ILE A 11 -10.50 28.34 -30.01
CA ILE A 11 -9.87 28.17 -28.68
C ILE A 11 -9.59 29.53 -28.02
N ALA A 12 -9.15 30.53 -28.80
CA ALA A 12 -8.87 31.87 -28.28
C ALA A 12 -10.16 32.58 -27.83
N LEU A 13 -11.25 32.39 -28.58
CA LEU A 13 -12.56 32.99 -28.29
C LEU A 13 -13.20 32.36 -27.04
N GLU A 14 -12.98 31.06 -26.81
CA GLU A 14 -13.44 30.36 -25.61
C GLU A 14 -12.62 30.75 -24.36
N LEU A 15 -11.32 31.02 -24.50
CA LEU A 15 -10.44 31.57 -23.46
C LEU A 15 -10.81 33.02 -23.06
N GLU A 16 -11.19 33.86 -24.01
CA GLU A 16 -11.65 35.23 -23.73
C GLU A 16 -12.99 35.24 -22.97
N LYS A 17 -13.83 34.23 -23.22
CA LYS A 17 -15.11 34.04 -22.53
C LYS A 17 -14.93 33.60 -21.07
N GLU A 18 -13.95 32.75 -20.77
CA GLU A 18 -13.62 32.31 -19.40
C GLU A 18 -12.85 33.38 -18.59
N THR A 19 -12.03 34.20 -19.23
CA THR A 19 -11.24 35.24 -18.56
C THR A 19 -12.06 36.42 -18.03
N SER A 20 -13.29 36.62 -18.52
CA SER A 20 -14.19 37.68 -18.01
C SER A 20 -14.83 37.38 -16.64
N LYS A 21 -14.72 36.15 -16.11
CA LYS A 21 -15.34 35.75 -14.83
C LYS A 21 -14.40 35.64 -13.63
N SER A 22 -13.08 35.71 -13.82
CA SER A 22 -12.11 35.49 -12.74
C SER A 22 -11.48 36.80 -12.22
N LYS A 23 -11.78 37.16 -10.97
CA LYS A 23 -11.19 38.31 -10.26
C LYS A 23 -9.78 38.04 -9.69
N PHE A 24 -9.21 36.85 -9.93
CA PHE A 24 -7.97 36.41 -9.27
C PHE A 24 -6.71 36.40 -10.17
N LEU A 25 -6.86 36.61 -11.48
CA LEU A 25 -5.74 36.50 -12.42
C LEU A 25 -4.70 37.64 -12.42
N PRO A 26 -4.98 38.91 -12.07
CA PRO A 26 -3.94 39.94 -12.13
C PRO A 26 -2.83 39.74 -11.06
N PHE A 27 -3.12 39.02 -9.97
CA PHE A 27 -2.13 38.74 -8.93
C PHE A 27 -1.15 37.62 -9.29
N VAL A 28 -1.57 36.65 -10.11
CA VAL A 28 -0.73 35.52 -10.52
C VAL A 28 0.31 35.96 -11.56
N LEU A 29 -0.05 36.84 -12.48
CA LEU A 29 0.89 37.40 -13.48
C LEU A 29 1.97 38.30 -12.84
N LEU A 30 1.61 39.09 -11.82
CA LEU A 30 2.58 39.90 -11.07
C LEU A 30 3.59 39.06 -10.27
N ALA A 31 3.16 37.91 -9.73
CA ALA A 31 4.04 36.99 -9.00
C ALA A 31 5.11 36.33 -9.89
N ILE A 32 4.77 36.02 -11.15
CA ILE A 32 5.69 35.38 -12.11
C ILE A 32 6.81 36.33 -12.52
N ILE A 33 6.51 37.62 -12.74
CA ILE A 33 7.51 38.61 -13.16
C ILE A 33 8.45 38.96 -11.99
N GLY A 34 7.95 38.99 -10.74
CA GLY A 34 8.76 39.28 -9.55
C GLY A 34 9.79 38.20 -9.22
N PHE A 35 9.48 36.91 -9.41
CA PHE A 35 10.40 35.81 -9.12
C PHE A 35 11.57 35.70 -10.10
N SER A 36 11.40 36.12 -11.36
CA SER A 36 12.48 36.06 -12.37
C SER A 36 13.62 37.05 -12.11
N ILE A 37 13.36 38.22 -11.53
CA ILE A 37 14.39 39.25 -11.31
C ILE A 37 15.29 38.89 -10.12
N VAL A 38 14.72 38.32 -9.05
CA VAL A 38 15.48 37.93 -7.84
C VAL A 38 16.40 36.73 -8.11
N GLY A 39 15.97 35.77 -8.93
CA GLY A 39 16.77 34.59 -9.28
C GLY A 39 18.04 34.90 -10.07
N ALA A 40 18.00 35.90 -10.96
CA ALA A 40 19.16 36.28 -11.77
C ALA A 40 20.26 37.00 -10.96
N VAL A 41 19.88 37.80 -9.96
CA VAL A 41 20.83 38.53 -9.09
C VAL A 41 21.59 37.58 -8.16
N PHE A 42 20.94 36.53 -7.64
CA PHE A 42 21.57 35.53 -6.77
C PHE A 42 22.62 34.67 -7.52
N LEU A 43 22.37 34.35 -8.79
CA LEU A 43 23.33 33.62 -9.64
C LEU A 43 24.55 34.48 -10.00
N MET A 44 24.38 35.77 -10.29
CA MET A 44 25.50 36.68 -10.60
C MET A 44 26.41 36.94 -9.38
N LEU A 45 25.84 37.02 -8.16
CA LEU A 45 26.64 37.18 -6.94
C LEU A 45 27.42 35.90 -6.56
N SER A 46 26.89 34.72 -6.90
CA SER A 46 27.55 33.43 -6.62
C SER A 46 28.77 33.15 -7.50
N ILE A 47 28.86 33.79 -8.68
CA ILE A 47 29.97 33.58 -9.63
C ILE A 47 31.14 34.57 -9.37
N SER A 48 30.92 35.67 -8.64
CA SER A 48 31.90 36.75 -8.50
C SER A 48 32.95 36.56 -7.39
N GLN A 49 32.85 35.55 -6.52
CA GLN A 49 33.75 35.39 -5.36
C GLN A 49 35.00 34.49 -5.56
N LYS A 50 35.53 34.35 -6.79
CA LYS A 50 36.83 33.68 -6.99
C LYS A 50 37.96 34.66 -7.30
N THR A 51 38.58 35.20 -6.26
CA THR A 51 39.92 35.79 -6.32
C THR A 51 40.93 35.04 -5.46
N LYS A 52 41.86 34.38 -6.16
CA LYS A 52 43.29 34.11 -5.87
C LYS A 52 43.72 33.78 -4.42
N SER A 53 44.14 32.54 -4.22
CA SER A 53 45.26 32.17 -3.34
C SER A 53 46.09 31.06 -4.00
N LYS A 54 47.42 31.17 -3.93
CA LYS A 54 48.41 30.19 -4.43
C LYS A 54 49.01 29.41 -3.25
N GLN A 55 49.43 28.18 -3.54
CA GLN A 55 50.19 27.16 -2.77
C GLN A 55 49.40 26.21 -1.85
N PRO A 56 49.93 24.98 -1.60
CA PRO A 56 50.71 24.08 -2.47
C PRO A 56 50.03 22.70 -2.60
N VAL A 57 50.58 21.86 -3.48
CA VAL A 57 50.17 20.46 -3.73
C VAL A 57 50.02 19.68 -2.42
N SER A 58 48.82 19.17 -2.14
CA SER A 58 48.60 18.13 -1.13
C SER A 58 47.46 17.20 -1.55
N GLN A 59 47.82 15.92 -1.64
CA GLN A 59 47.01 14.70 -1.58
C GLN A 59 45.65 14.70 -2.31
N SER A 60 45.59 13.83 -3.34
CA SER A 60 44.39 13.36 -4.04
C SER A 60 43.26 13.03 -3.05
N SER A 61 42.46 14.04 -2.74
CA SER A 61 41.16 13.87 -2.13
C SER A 61 40.29 13.39 -3.26
N GLN A 62 39.98 12.09 -3.32
CA GLN A 62 39.00 11.56 -4.25
C GLN A 62 37.72 12.38 -4.06
N ILE A 63 37.40 13.21 -5.06
CA ILE A 63 36.15 13.96 -5.09
C ILE A 63 35.04 12.93 -5.29
N ILE A 64 34.46 12.46 -4.18
CA ILE A 64 33.29 11.59 -4.22
C ILE A 64 32.12 12.49 -4.59
N SER A 65 31.66 12.38 -5.84
CA SER A 65 30.45 13.07 -6.27
C SER A 65 29.26 12.65 -5.39
N PRO A 66 28.35 13.59 -5.01
CA PRO A 66 27.16 13.28 -4.22
C PRO A 66 26.33 12.13 -4.78
N SER A 67 26.27 12.01 -6.12
CA SER A 67 25.62 10.90 -6.84
C SER A 67 26.26 9.54 -6.54
N LYS A 68 27.59 9.46 -6.47
CA LYS A 68 28.32 8.23 -6.17
C LYS A 68 28.05 7.76 -4.74
N LYS A 69 28.08 8.68 -3.77
CA LYS A 69 27.76 8.37 -2.36
C LYS A 69 26.34 7.82 -2.18
N LEU A 70 25.39 8.32 -2.97
CA LEU A 70 24.01 7.83 -2.94
C LEU A 70 23.90 6.41 -3.51
N GLU A 71 24.54 6.14 -4.64
CA GLU A 71 24.55 4.81 -5.27
C GLU A 71 25.31 3.77 -4.42
N ASP A 72 26.41 4.18 -3.77
CA ASP A 72 27.12 3.33 -2.81
C ASP A 72 26.20 2.91 -1.66
N LYS A 73 25.41 3.86 -1.11
CA LYS A 73 24.40 3.57 -0.07
C LYS A 73 23.28 2.66 -0.57
N LYS A 74 22.73 2.88 -1.76
CA LYS A 74 21.71 1.97 -2.34
C LYS A 74 22.25 0.55 -2.45
N THR A 75 23.49 0.42 -2.91
CA THR A 75 24.17 -0.87 -3.05
C THR A 75 24.38 -1.56 -1.71
N GLU A 76 24.76 -0.81 -0.67
CA GLU A 76 24.91 -1.30 0.70
C GLU A 76 23.59 -1.85 1.24
N VAL A 77 22.50 -1.09 1.15
CA VAL A 77 21.18 -1.51 1.64
C VAL A 77 20.68 -2.73 0.89
N LYS A 78 20.89 -2.78 -0.43
CA LYS A 78 20.53 -3.94 -1.26
C LYS A 78 21.24 -5.20 -0.81
N LYS A 79 22.56 -5.15 -0.63
CA LYS A 79 23.35 -6.30 -0.14
C LYS A 79 22.91 -6.73 1.25
N PHE A 80 22.58 -5.78 2.12
CA PHE A 80 22.04 -6.09 3.45
C PHE A 80 20.69 -6.81 3.34
N ALA A 81 19.73 -6.29 2.57
CA ALA A 81 18.44 -6.93 2.39
C ALA A 81 18.56 -8.35 1.80
N GLU A 82 19.42 -8.54 0.80
CA GLU A 82 19.70 -9.84 0.19
C GLU A 82 20.37 -10.82 1.18
N SER A 83 21.22 -10.34 2.10
CA SER A 83 21.85 -11.20 3.10
C SER A 83 20.87 -11.75 4.14
N LEU A 84 19.68 -11.17 4.26
CA LEU A 84 18.63 -11.64 5.16
C LEU A 84 17.86 -12.84 4.59
N THR A 85 17.90 -13.08 3.28
CA THR A 85 17.05 -14.09 2.64
C THR A 85 17.63 -15.49 2.66
N VAL A 86 16.76 -16.49 2.59
CA VAL A 86 17.11 -17.89 2.38
C VAL A 86 16.44 -18.41 1.10
N PRO A 87 17.07 -19.34 0.37
CA PRO A 87 16.39 -20.05 -0.71
C PRO A 87 15.10 -20.68 -0.19
N PRO A 88 14.00 -20.67 -0.98
CA PRO A 88 12.73 -21.26 -0.55
C PRO A 88 12.91 -22.67 -0.01
N GLU A 89 13.72 -23.52 -0.65
CA GLU A 89 13.93 -24.92 -0.24
C GLU A 89 14.52 -25.02 1.18
N LYS A 90 15.28 -24.01 1.61
CA LYS A 90 15.94 -23.93 2.91
C LYS A 90 15.19 -23.08 3.94
N SER A 91 14.06 -22.46 3.58
CA SER A 91 13.27 -21.71 4.55
C SER A 91 12.62 -22.66 5.58
N GLY A 92 12.51 -22.21 6.82
CA GLY A 92 11.89 -22.96 7.90
C GLY A 92 10.36 -23.08 7.73
N SER A 93 9.70 -23.59 8.76
CA SER A 93 8.24 -23.64 8.82
C SER A 93 7.62 -22.24 8.70
N PHE A 94 6.48 -22.14 8.02
CA PHE A 94 5.74 -20.90 7.91
C PHE A 94 4.93 -20.67 9.21
N LEU A 95 5.41 -19.77 10.07
CA LEU A 95 4.88 -19.57 11.43
C LEU A 95 3.82 -18.46 11.55
N TRP A 96 3.45 -17.84 10.44
CA TRP A 96 2.55 -16.69 10.38
C TRP A 96 1.08 -17.09 10.49
N THR A 97 0.34 -16.36 11.31
CA THR A 97 -1.13 -16.38 11.41
C THR A 97 -1.65 -14.96 11.35
N VAL A 98 -2.95 -14.77 11.11
CA VAL A 98 -3.56 -13.42 11.15
C VAL A 98 -3.27 -12.74 12.49
N ASP A 99 -3.46 -13.45 13.61
CA ASP A 99 -3.28 -12.87 14.95
C ASP A 99 -1.85 -12.41 15.20
N LYS A 100 -0.85 -13.18 14.75
CA LYS A 100 0.57 -12.79 14.88
C LYS A 100 0.92 -11.59 13.99
N ALA A 101 0.38 -11.53 12.78
CA ALA A 101 0.61 -10.40 11.90
C ALA A 101 -0.05 -9.11 12.45
N VAL A 102 -1.25 -9.23 12.99
CA VAL A 102 -2.00 -8.11 13.61
C VAL A 102 -1.32 -7.63 14.88
N SER A 103 -0.88 -8.53 15.76
CA SER A 103 -0.24 -8.17 17.03
C SER A 103 1.14 -7.54 16.88
N LEU A 104 1.78 -7.69 15.72
CA LEU A 104 3.10 -7.15 15.47
C LEU A 104 3.10 -5.61 15.55
N PRO A 105 3.83 -5.00 16.51
CA PRO A 105 3.85 -3.55 16.69
C PRO A 105 4.36 -2.84 15.44
N MET A 106 3.67 -1.79 15.01
CA MET A 106 4.02 -1.01 13.82
C MET A 106 3.64 0.46 14.02
N ASP A 107 4.52 1.35 13.58
CA ASP A 107 4.28 2.79 13.54
C ASP A 107 5.04 3.39 12.36
N LYS A 108 4.35 4.14 11.49
CA LYS A 108 4.95 4.71 10.27
C LYS A 108 6.05 5.74 10.55
N ALA A 109 5.95 6.48 11.66
CA ALA A 109 6.82 7.59 12.00
C ALA A 109 7.94 7.20 12.98
N LYS A 110 7.67 6.31 13.92
CA LYS A 110 8.60 5.93 15.00
C LYS A 110 9.18 4.53 14.85
N GLY A 111 8.59 3.72 13.96
CA GLY A 111 8.87 2.30 13.84
C GLY A 111 8.26 1.51 15.00
N GLY A 112 7.90 0.25 14.72
CA GLY A 112 7.42 -0.71 15.71
C GLY A 112 8.46 -1.78 16.01
N ALA A 113 8.10 -3.04 15.77
CA ALA A 113 8.95 -4.21 16.02
C ALA A 113 10.32 -4.08 15.35
N ALA A 114 11.38 -4.45 16.08
CA ALA A 114 12.73 -4.48 15.52
C ALA A 114 12.91 -5.68 14.59
N LEU A 115 13.63 -5.48 13.50
CA LEU A 115 13.91 -6.51 12.48
C LEU A 115 14.44 -7.81 13.10
N GLU A 116 15.40 -7.71 14.00
CA GLU A 116 16.04 -8.89 14.62
C GLU A 116 15.06 -9.74 15.43
N ASP A 117 14.10 -9.09 16.10
CA ASP A 117 13.07 -9.79 16.86
C ASP A 117 12.11 -10.54 15.91
N VAL A 118 11.73 -9.90 14.79
CA VAL A 118 10.92 -10.53 13.74
C VAL A 118 11.63 -11.73 13.12
N LEU A 119 12.92 -11.58 12.77
CA LEU A 119 13.70 -12.68 12.19
C LEU A 119 13.90 -13.83 13.17
N ARG A 120 14.05 -13.54 14.47
CA ARG A 120 14.16 -14.54 15.52
C ARG A 120 12.86 -15.32 15.71
N GLU A 121 11.71 -14.64 15.63
CA GLU A 121 10.41 -15.26 15.84
C GLU A 121 9.89 -16.00 14.60
N PHE A 122 10.00 -15.41 13.42
CA PHE A 122 9.38 -15.90 12.18
C PHE A 122 10.38 -16.51 11.19
N GLY A 123 11.66 -16.52 11.54
CA GLY A 123 12.72 -17.01 10.67
C GLY A 123 13.01 -16.08 9.50
N ARG A 124 13.92 -16.52 8.64
CA ARG A 124 14.41 -15.73 7.50
C ARG A 124 13.40 -15.69 6.34
N PRO A 125 13.21 -14.53 5.70
CA PRO A 125 12.34 -14.39 4.53
C PRO A 125 12.94 -15.10 3.30
N VAL A 126 12.11 -15.34 2.30
CA VAL A 126 12.53 -15.95 1.03
C VAL A 126 12.88 -14.94 -0.05
N GLU A 127 12.43 -13.70 0.10
CA GLU A 127 12.66 -12.61 -0.83
C GLU A 127 12.81 -11.30 -0.06
N ALA A 128 13.60 -10.38 -0.62
CA ALA A 128 13.78 -9.06 -0.07
C ALA A 128 13.91 -8.01 -1.18
N GLY A 129 13.41 -6.81 -0.90
CA GLY A 129 13.64 -5.60 -1.67
C GLY A 129 14.25 -4.52 -0.78
N SER A 130 14.80 -3.48 -1.40
CA SER A 130 15.32 -2.33 -0.70
C SER A 130 15.25 -1.07 -1.55
N TRP A 131 15.17 0.07 -0.87
CA TRP A 131 15.30 1.38 -1.47
C TRP A 131 15.80 2.36 -0.42
N ILE A 132 16.11 3.57 -0.87
CA ILE A 132 16.37 4.70 0.00
C ILE A 132 15.44 5.84 -0.38
N ASP A 133 15.01 6.59 0.61
CA ASP A 133 14.23 7.81 0.46
C ASP A 133 14.88 8.92 1.29
N PHE A 134 14.28 10.11 1.28
CA PHE A 134 14.65 11.21 2.14
C PHE A 134 13.55 11.45 3.18
N SER A 135 13.96 11.53 4.44
CA SER A 135 13.06 11.95 5.52
C SER A 135 12.63 13.41 5.33
N SER A 136 11.64 13.86 6.10
CA SER A 136 11.21 15.27 6.09
C SER A 136 12.32 16.28 6.43
N ASN A 137 13.42 15.81 7.03
CA ASN A 137 14.60 16.62 7.35
C ASN A 137 15.71 16.52 6.28
N ASN A 138 15.40 15.98 5.08
CA ASN A 138 16.34 15.69 4.00
C ASN A 138 17.48 14.71 4.37
N GLU A 139 17.27 13.88 5.39
CA GLU A 139 18.22 12.83 5.75
C GLU A 139 17.90 11.55 4.98
N ILE A 140 18.94 10.79 4.62
CA ILE A 140 18.76 9.52 3.90
C ILE A 140 18.09 8.52 4.83
N GLN A 141 16.92 8.04 4.43
CA GLN A 141 16.19 6.98 5.09
C GLN A 141 16.37 5.68 4.30
N LYS A 142 16.84 4.63 4.97
CA LYS A 142 17.06 3.32 4.36
C LYS A 142 15.85 2.44 4.62
N HIS A 143 15.37 1.76 3.58
CA HIS A 143 14.22 0.87 3.66
C HIS A 143 14.58 -0.52 3.15
N ILE A 144 14.02 -1.52 3.84
CA ILE A 144 14.00 -2.89 3.36
C ILE A 144 12.57 -3.41 3.40
N ARG A 145 12.22 -4.27 2.45
CA ARG A 145 10.95 -5.00 2.44
C ARG A 145 11.24 -6.49 2.36
N LEU A 146 10.68 -7.25 3.29
CA LEU A 146 10.94 -8.68 3.44
C LEU A 146 9.65 -9.46 3.18
N PHE A 147 9.80 -10.63 2.56
CA PHE A 147 8.67 -11.46 2.16
C PHE A 147 8.81 -12.89 2.69
N TRP A 148 7.77 -13.35 3.38
CA TRP A 148 7.58 -14.75 3.73
C TRP A 148 6.48 -15.32 2.85
N LYS A 149 6.74 -16.51 2.30
CA LYS A 149 5.80 -17.24 1.45
C LYS A 149 5.69 -18.66 1.96
N GLU A 150 4.47 -19.17 2.05
CA GLU A 150 4.21 -20.56 2.35
C GLU A 150 4.54 -21.44 1.13
N LYS A 151 5.10 -22.64 1.37
CA LYS A 151 5.61 -23.53 0.32
C LYS A 151 4.51 -24.31 -0.40
N ASP A 152 3.47 -24.71 0.33
CA ASP A 152 2.64 -25.86 -0.03
C ASP A 152 1.27 -25.49 -0.59
N GLY A 153 1.23 -24.57 -1.56
CA GLY A 153 0.01 -24.26 -2.34
C GLY A 153 -1.07 -23.45 -1.60
N ALA A 154 -0.94 -23.23 -0.30
CA ALA A 154 -1.86 -22.42 0.51
C ALA A 154 -1.73 -20.89 0.28
N LEU A 155 -0.75 -20.46 -0.53
CA LEU A 155 -0.53 -19.06 -0.95
C LEU A 155 -0.44 -18.06 0.22
N GLY A 156 -0.11 -18.54 1.44
CA GLY A 156 0.16 -17.70 2.60
C GLY A 156 1.31 -16.74 2.30
N TYR A 157 1.08 -15.45 2.57
CA TYR A 157 2.00 -14.40 2.20
C TYR A 157 2.04 -13.31 3.24
N VAL A 158 3.26 -12.90 3.62
CA VAL A 158 3.50 -11.74 4.49
C VAL A 158 4.57 -10.86 3.87
N SER A 159 4.30 -9.56 3.80
CA SER A 159 5.26 -8.53 3.40
C SER A 159 5.41 -7.52 4.52
N LEU A 160 6.63 -7.34 5.01
CA LEU A 160 6.95 -6.38 6.06
C LEU A 160 7.94 -5.36 5.53
N THR A 161 7.66 -4.08 5.74
CA THR A 161 8.54 -2.97 5.35
C THR A 161 9.13 -2.34 6.60
N PHE A 162 10.46 -2.24 6.63
CA PHE A 162 11.21 -1.65 7.72
C PHE A 162 11.93 -0.39 7.24
N ALA A 163 12.06 0.59 8.14
CA ALA A 163 12.94 1.74 7.98
C ALA A 163 14.02 1.73 9.06
N GLU A 164 15.20 2.25 8.76
CA GLU A 164 16.29 2.42 9.72
C GLU A 164 16.03 3.66 10.61
N PHE A 165 16.04 3.46 11.93
CA PHE A 165 15.99 4.50 12.95
C PHE A 165 17.16 4.27 13.92
N ASP A 166 18.06 5.24 14.02
CA ASP A 166 19.24 5.17 14.91
C ASP A 166 20.06 3.88 14.72
N GLY A 167 20.21 3.43 13.48
CA GLY A 167 20.93 2.20 13.12
C GLY A 167 20.14 0.90 13.32
N VAL A 168 18.87 0.98 13.69
CA VAL A 168 17.99 -0.18 13.90
C VAL A 168 16.84 -0.17 12.90
N TYR A 169 16.67 -1.25 12.15
CA TYR A 169 15.50 -1.42 11.28
C TYR A 169 14.25 -1.74 12.11
N LYS A 170 13.22 -0.89 11.99
CA LYS A 170 11.94 -1.04 12.69
C LYS A 170 10.78 -1.07 11.71
N LEU A 171 9.75 -1.85 12.05
CA LEU A 171 8.59 -2.08 11.19
C LEU A 171 7.75 -0.80 11.03
N ILE A 172 7.51 -0.40 9.77
CA ILE A 172 6.71 0.79 9.42
C ILE A 172 5.49 0.48 8.58
N SER A 173 5.42 -0.71 7.97
CA SER A 173 4.24 -1.16 7.22
C SER A 173 4.22 -2.68 7.14
N LYS A 174 3.02 -3.24 7.10
CA LYS A 174 2.79 -4.69 7.04
C LYS A 174 1.65 -5.01 6.09
N TYR A 175 1.77 -6.13 5.41
CA TYR A 175 0.72 -6.70 4.57
C TYR A 175 0.70 -8.21 4.75
N HIS A 176 -0.48 -8.80 4.78
CA HIS A 176 -0.63 -10.25 4.74
C HIS A 176 -1.87 -10.70 4.00
N SER A 177 -1.82 -11.93 3.47
CA SER A 177 -2.96 -12.59 2.83
C SER A 177 -2.89 -14.10 3.02
N ASN A 178 -4.06 -14.75 3.04
CA ASN A 178 -4.22 -16.20 3.12
C ASN A 178 -3.48 -16.82 4.32
N LEU A 179 -3.50 -16.12 5.47
CA LEU A 179 -2.99 -16.67 6.72
C LEU A 179 -4.08 -17.44 7.45
N ALA A 180 -3.68 -18.46 8.21
CA ALA A 180 -4.58 -19.16 9.12
C ALA A 180 -5.10 -18.22 10.21
N SER A 181 -6.36 -18.42 10.62
CA SER A 181 -7.02 -17.69 11.70
C SER A 181 -8.22 -18.49 12.21
N ASP A 182 -8.45 -18.45 13.53
CA ASP A 182 -9.63 -19.03 14.16
C ASP A 182 -10.92 -18.22 13.86
N GLU A 183 -10.80 -16.99 13.35
CA GLU A 183 -11.94 -16.19 12.87
C GLU A 183 -12.48 -16.72 11.52
N ILE A 184 -11.70 -17.53 10.79
CA ILE A 184 -12.14 -18.13 9.53
C ILE A 184 -13.04 -19.33 9.81
N LYS A 185 -14.31 -19.19 9.46
CA LYS A 185 -15.39 -20.17 9.61
C LYS A 185 -16.08 -20.35 8.27
N VAL A 186 -15.90 -21.51 7.66
CA VAL A 186 -16.51 -21.88 6.37
C VAL A 186 -17.46 -23.06 6.54
N ASP A 187 -18.50 -23.08 5.71
CA ASP A 187 -19.38 -24.23 5.58
C ASP A 187 -18.66 -25.36 4.83
N GLN A 188 -18.55 -26.53 5.47
CA GLN A 188 -17.90 -27.69 4.89
C GLN A 188 -18.88 -28.60 4.12
N ASN A 189 -20.18 -28.28 4.11
CA ASN A 189 -21.18 -29.07 3.41
C ASN A 189 -21.34 -28.63 1.94
N PRO A 190 -20.83 -29.40 0.96
CA PRO A 190 -20.94 -29.04 -0.45
C PRO A 190 -22.37 -29.10 -0.99
N ASN A 191 -23.32 -29.72 -0.27
CA ASN A 191 -24.71 -29.93 -0.70
C ASN A 191 -25.72 -29.08 0.11
N ARG A 192 -25.23 -28.06 0.81
CA ARG A 192 -26.07 -27.16 1.63
C ARG A 192 -27.21 -26.53 0.82
N ASN A 193 -28.26 -26.14 1.54
CA ASN A 193 -29.29 -25.28 0.96
C ASN A 193 -28.72 -23.89 0.72
N PHE A 194 -28.97 -23.34 -0.46
CA PHE A 194 -28.56 -21.99 -0.81
C PHE A 194 -29.70 -21.02 -0.47
N LEU A 195 -29.57 -20.30 0.64
CA LEU A 195 -30.63 -19.47 1.21
C LEU A 195 -30.62 -18.02 0.71
N TRP A 196 -29.69 -17.67 -0.18
CA TRP A 196 -29.61 -16.33 -0.75
C TRP A 196 -30.74 -16.07 -1.74
N THR A 197 -31.36 -14.89 -1.61
CA THR A 197 -32.33 -14.34 -2.56
C THR A 197 -31.85 -12.97 -3.03
N GLN A 198 -32.27 -12.54 -4.22
CA GLN A 198 -31.91 -11.21 -4.72
C GLN A 198 -32.46 -10.10 -3.79
N GLU A 199 -33.67 -10.28 -3.27
CA GLU A 199 -34.27 -9.36 -2.29
C GLU A 199 -33.43 -9.21 -1.02
N TYR A 200 -32.90 -10.31 -0.48
CA TYR A 200 -32.03 -10.25 0.69
C TYR A 200 -30.68 -9.60 0.36
N ILE A 201 -30.10 -9.88 -0.81
CA ILE A 201 -28.87 -9.20 -1.25
C ILE A 201 -29.12 -7.69 -1.34
N ASP A 202 -30.23 -7.28 -1.94
CA ASP A 202 -30.58 -5.88 -2.16
C ASP A 202 -30.81 -5.13 -0.83
N SER A 203 -31.37 -5.80 0.18
CA SER A 203 -31.61 -5.22 1.51
C SER A 203 -30.33 -4.97 2.32
N LEU A 204 -29.22 -5.66 2.01
CA LEU A 204 -27.94 -5.45 2.71
C LEU A 204 -27.44 -4.01 2.55
N VAL A 205 -27.07 -3.40 3.67
CA VAL A 205 -26.54 -2.03 3.71
C VAL A 205 -25.02 -2.07 3.49
N ILE A 206 -24.53 -1.19 2.62
CA ILE A 206 -23.10 -0.97 2.38
C ILE A 206 -22.62 0.18 3.28
N GLY A 207 -21.54 -0.07 4.03
CA GLY A 207 -20.82 0.90 4.84
C GLY A 207 -19.63 1.50 4.11
N ALA A 208 -18.63 1.94 4.89
CA ALA A 208 -17.36 2.45 4.40
C ALA A 208 -16.20 1.61 4.96
N ARG A 209 -15.00 1.82 4.40
CA ARG A 209 -13.78 1.10 4.81
C ARG A 209 -13.52 1.25 6.31
N GLU A 210 -13.62 2.47 6.83
CA GLU A 210 -13.21 2.86 8.18
C GLU A 210 -14.16 3.93 8.76
N GLY A 211 -14.22 4.03 10.08
CA GLY A 211 -14.84 5.14 10.80
C GLY A 211 -16.37 5.21 10.72
N THR A 212 -17.05 4.09 10.47
CA THR A 212 -18.51 4.07 10.43
C THR A 212 -19.10 2.83 11.08
N ASP A 213 -20.23 3.02 11.75
CA ASP A 213 -21.13 1.98 12.24
C ASP A 213 -22.13 1.51 11.17
N LYS A 214 -22.02 2.03 9.93
CA LYS A 214 -22.85 1.63 8.80
C LYS A 214 -22.32 0.36 8.13
N GLY A 215 -23.22 -0.34 7.46
CA GLY A 215 -22.93 -1.60 6.80
C GLY A 215 -23.49 -2.78 7.61
N THR A 216 -24.14 -3.72 6.92
CA THR A 216 -24.66 -4.93 7.55
C THR A 216 -23.52 -5.73 8.16
N VAL A 217 -23.72 -6.23 9.38
CA VAL A 217 -22.71 -6.97 10.13
C VAL A 217 -22.61 -8.40 9.59
N TYR A 218 -21.39 -8.93 9.45
CA TYR A 218 -21.16 -10.28 8.95
C TYR A 218 -21.95 -11.35 9.72
N ASP A 219 -21.98 -11.28 11.06
CA ASP A 219 -22.66 -12.26 11.90
C ASP A 219 -24.19 -12.28 11.72
N GLU A 220 -24.79 -11.13 11.37
CA GLU A 220 -26.20 -11.05 10.98
C GLU A 220 -26.43 -11.81 9.66
N ILE A 221 -25.55 -11.62 8.68
CA ILE A 221 -25.62 -12.34 7.41
C ILE A 221 -25.48 -13.84 7.64
N VAL A 222 -24.49 -14.27 8.44
CA VAL A 222 -24.28 -15.68 8.77
C VAL A 222 -25.50 -16.28 9.49
N SER A 223 -26.15 -15.52 10.38
CA SER A 223 -27.35 -15.99 11.07
C SER A 223 -28.53 -16.21 10.12
N ASN A 224 -28.64 -15.42 9.05
CA ASN A 224 -29.73 -15.51 8.09
C ASN A 224 -29.49 -16.55 6.99
N VAL A 225 -28.27 -16.66 6.45
CA VAL A 225 -27.96 -17.49 5.27
C VAL A 225 -26.89 -18.57 5.50
N GLY A 226 -26.32 -18.64 6.69
CA GLY A 226 -25.24 -19.57 7.05
C GLY A 226 -23.84 -19.04 6.74
N LEU A 227 -22.83 -19.88 7.02
CA LEU A 227 -21.41 -19.58 6.76
C LEU A 227 -21.10 -19.56 5.26
N PRO A 228 -20.09 -18.83 4.77
CA PRO A 228 -19.67 -18.89 3.38
C PRO A 228 -18.96 -20.21 3.03
N LEU A 229 -18.82 -20.52 1.74
CA LEU A 229 -18.02 -21.66 1.30
C LEU A 229 -16.52 -21.34 1.29
N TYR A 230 -16.17 -20.09 0.96
CA TYR A 230 -14.81 -19.59 1.03
C TYR A 230 -14.76 -18.31 1.84
N GLN A 231 -13.71 -18.17 2.63
CA GLN A 231 -13.44 -16.98 3.41
C GLN A 231 -11.93 -16.76 3.47
N THR A 232 -11.49 -15.53 3.27
CA THR A 232 -10.08 -15.13 3.45
C THR A 232 -10.01 -13.81 4.19
N ILE A 233 -8.94 -13.64 4.96
CA ILE A 233 -8.64 -12.40 5.68
C ILE A 233 -7.31 -11.85 5.13
N LEU A 234 -7.37 -10.60 4.70
CA LEU A 234 -6.25 -9.81 4.25
C LEU A 234 -6.01 -8.70 5.27
N GLY A 235 -4.74 -8.37 5.50
CA GLY A 235 -4.35 -7.24 6.32
C GLY A 235 -3.46 -6.27 5.58
N GLU A 236 -3.75 -4.99 5.73
CA GLU A 236 -2.94 -3.88 5.26
C GLU A 236 -2.75 -2.92 6.43
N ASP A 237 -1.51 -2.83 6.92
CA ASP A 237 -1.14 -2.09 8.11
C ASP A 237 -2.02 -2.47 9.32
N ASN A 238 -2.86 -1.56 9.81
CA ASN A 238 -3.76 -1.80 10.94
C ASN A 238 -5.19 -2.15 10.50
N GLN A 239 -5.44 -2.22 9.20
CA GLN A 239 -6.76 -2.47 8.65
C GLN A 239 -6.88 -3.90 8.15
N LEU A 240 -7.95 -4.59 8.57
CA LEU A 240 -8.29 -5.91 8.07
C LEU A 240 -9.46 -5.86 7.10
N LYS A 241 -9.36 -6.67 6.05
CA LYS A 241 -10.41 -6.95 5.07
C LYS A 241 -10.72 -8.44 5.07
N MET A 242 -12.00 -8.77 5.07
CA MET A 242 -12.48 -10.14 4.91
C MET A 242 -13.26 -10.26 3.61
N GLN A 243 -12.98 -11.30 2.84
CA GLN A 243 -13.72 -11.62 1.62
C GLN A 243 -14.41 -12.96 1.82
N THR A 244 -15.68 -13.03 1.45
CA THR A 244 -16.48 -14.26 1.56
C THR A 244 -17.15 -14.58 0.24
N THR A 245 -17.19 -15.86 -0.11
CA THR A 245 -17.88 -16.36 -1.29
C THR A 245 -18.89 -17.43 -0.90
N TYR A 246 -20.14 -17.21 -1.28
CA TYR A 246 -21.23 -18.17 -1.17
C TYR A 246 -21.51 -18.72 -2.56
N ASN A 247 -21.34 -20.03 -2.75
CA ASN A 247 -21.73 -20.70 -3.99
C ASN A 247 -23.05 -21.45 -3.81
N ASN A 248 -23.90 -21.38 -4.81
CA ASN A 248 -25.09 -22.23 -4.95
C ASN A 248 -24.64 -23.59 -5.52
N PRO A 249 -24.73 -24.69 -4.75
CA PRO A 249 -24.34 -26.01 -5.24
C PRO A 249 -25.13 -26.49 -6.46
N ARG A 250 -26.32 -25.93 -6.68
CA ARG A 250 -27.25 -26.29 -7.77
C ARG A 250 -27.43 -25.19 -8.81
N GLY A 251 -26.78 -24.03 -8.65
CA GLY A 251 -26.96 -22.88 -9.54
C GLY A 251 -26.49 -23.12 -10.99
N TRP A 252 -25.70 -24.19 -11.23
CA TRP A 252 -25.36 -24.61 -12.59
C TRP A 252 -26.52 -25.29 -13.33
N ARG A 253 -27.53 -25.81 -12.61
CA ARG A 253 -28.69 -26.50 -13.19
C ARG A 253 -29.77 -25.54 -13.67
N PHE A 254 -29.78 -24.31 -13.15
CA PHE A 254 -30.84 -23.34 -13.39
C PHE A 254 -30.22 -21.99 -13.75
N PRO A 255 -30.30 -21.55 -15.02
CA PRO A 255 -29.65 -20.32 -15.48
C PRO A 255 -30.12 -19.05 -14.77
N ASP A 256 -31.37 -19.05 -14.30
CA ASP A 256 -32.03 -17.91 -13.67
C ASP A 256 -31.85 -17.88 -12.14
N GLU A 257 -31.22 -18.90 -11.56
CA GLU A 257 -30.89 -18.92 -10.13
C GLU A 257 -29.57 -18.23 -9.85
N LEU A 258 -29.50 -17.56 -8.70
CA LEU A 258 -28.26 -17.04 -8.15
C LEU A 258 -27.23 -18.16 -8.01
N LYS A 259 -26.05 -17.94 -8.59
CA LYS A 259 -24.92 -18.86 -8.62
C LYS A 259 -23.94 -18.54 -7.51
N THR A 260 -23.62 -17.27 -7.35
CA THR A 260 -22.63 -16.83 -6.37
C THR A 260 -23.01 -15.51 -5.71
N VAL A 261 -22.61 -15.35 -4.45
CA VAL A 261 -22.64 -14.07 -3.73
C VAL A 261 -21.26 -13.85 -3.13
N ASN A 262 -20.60 -12.78 -3.56
CA ASN A 262 -19.30 -12.35 -3.08
C ASN A 262 -19.48 -11.08 -2.26
N LEU A 263 -18.98 -11.11 -1.03
CA LEU A 263 -19.07 -10.00 -0.10
C LEU A 263 -17.69 -9.61 0.38
N GLU A 264 -17.47 -8.31 0.59
CA GLU A 264 -16.27 -7.79 1.22
C GLU A 264 -16.63 -6.99 2.46
N PHE A 265 -15.84 -7.21 3.52
CA PHE A 265 -16.02 -6.57 4.81
C PHE A 265 -14.72 -5.93 5.25
N TYR A 266 -14.81 -4.84 6.01
CA TYR A 266 -13.70 -4.28 6.76
C TYR A 266 -13.97 -4.37 8.25
N LYS A 267 -12.94 -4.74 9.01
CA LYS A 267 -13.02 -4.76 10.48
C LYS A 267 -13.01 -3.34 11.01
N GLN A 268 -14.05 -2.96 11.75
CA GLN A 268 -14.17 -1.62 12.33
C GLN A 268 -13.54 -1.57 13.72
N GLU A 269 -13.44 -0.35 14.28
CA GLU A 269 -12.87 -0.11 15.62
C GLU A 269 -13.64 -0.83 16.74
N ASP A 270 -14.93 -1.07 16.56
CA ASP A 270 -15.77 -1.85 17.47
C ASP A 270 -15.53 -3.37 17.40
N GLY A 271 -14.61 -3.81 16.52
CA GLY A 271 -14.25 -5.20 16.28
C GLY A 271 -15.17 -5.93 15.29
N SER A 272 -16.26 -5.30 14.84
CA SER A 272 -17.22 -5.92 13.92
C SER A 272 -16.74 -5.89 12.46
N TRP A 273 -17.11 -6.92 11.71
CA TRP A 273 -16.92 -6.98 10.26
C TRP A 273 -18.14 -6.37 9.56
N ARG A 274 -17.94 -5.21 8.92
CA ARG A 274 -19.03 -4.47 8.25
C ARG A 274 -18.91 -4.53 6.74
N LEU A 275 -20.04 -4.80 6.08
CA LEU A 275 -20.13 -4.96 4.63
C LEU A 275 -19.79 -3.65 3.92
N VAL A 276 -18.89 -3.71 2.95
CA VAL A 276 -18.50 -2.55 2.11
C VAL A 276 -18.73 -2.78 0.61
N SER A 277 -18.88 -4.04 0.20
CA SER A 277 -19.07 -4.41 -1.21
C SER A 277 -19.84 -5.72 -1.28
N LYS A 278 -20.79 -5.78 -2.22
CA LYS A 278 -21.56 -6.97 -2.53
C LYS A 278 -21.66 -7.14 -4.04
N GLN A 279 -21.47 -8.37 -4.51
CA GLN A 279 -21.61 -8.76 -5.90
C GLN A 279 -22.33 -10.10 -5.96
N SER A 280 -23.27 -10.24 -6.89
CA SER A 280 -23.95 -11.50 -7.14
C SER A 280 -24.00 -11.81 -8.64
N GLN A 281 -24.03 -13.11 -8.93
CA GLN A 281 -24.14 -13.66 -10.28
C GLN A 281 -25.12 -14.83 -10.26
#